data_AF-A0A7X0QLJ9-F1
#
_entry.id   AF-A0A7X0QLJ9-F1
#
_cell.length_a   1.000
_cell.length_b   1.000
_cell.length_c   1.000
_cell.angle_alpha   90.00
_cell.angle_beta   90.00
_cell.angle_gamma   90.00
#
_symmetry.space_group_name_H-M   'P 1'
#
loop_
_entity.id
_entity.type
_entity.pdbx_description
1 polymer ?
#
loop_
_entity_poly.entity_id
_entity_poly.type
_entity_poly.pdbx_seq_one_letter_code
_entity_poly.pdbx_strand_id
1 'polypeptide(L)'
;MRKPLYLVISLLFLGYGLIRLGVGGALLGQKIGLIDFQAFHEPITEIGNFLERSRNKQVVPVSVAGYVSYIALMGLVLSVGALGALRHRSFGLKFIGAFLLMYALLFVNFQTINPKAIHLAVCAVLFGASLWTRKGLGNAV
;
A
#
# COMPACT_ATOMS: atom_id res chain seq x y z
N MET A 1 -27.23 4.73 -6.64
CA MET A 1 -26.42 3.51 -6.39
C MET A 1 -24.90 3.75 -6.28
N ARG A 2 -24.33 4.95 -6.53
CA ARG A 2 -22.86 5.19 -6.52
C ARG A 2 -22.25 5.43 -5.11
N LYS A 3 -23.04 5.93 -4.16
CA LYS A 3 -22.62 6.21 -2.77
C LYS A 3 -22.20 4.97 -1.96
N PRO A 4 -22.96 3.87 -1.91
CA PRO A 4 -22.55 2.69 -1.14
C PRO A 4 -21.30 2.03 -1.74
N LEU A 5 -21.15 2.02 -3.07
CA LEU A 5 -19.96 1.45 -3.73
C LEU A 5 -18.68 2.22 -3.35
N TYR A 6 -18.74 3.55 -3.34
CA TYR A 6 -17.61 4.40 -2.91
C TYR A 6 -17.21 4.14 -1.45
N LEU A 7 -18.21 3.93 -0.58
CA LEU A 7 -18.01 3.63 0.83
C LEU A 7 -17.35 2.26 1.03
N VAL A 8 -17.83 1.22 0.33
CA VAL A 8 -17.25 -0.13 0.36
C VAL A 8 -15.80 -0.11 -0.14
N ILE A 9 -15.52 0.55 -1.27
CA ILE A 9 -14.15 0.66 -1.80
C ILE A 9 -13.23 1.38 -0.82
N SER A 10 -13.71 2.46 -0.19
CA SER A 10 -12.92 3.20 0.80
C SER A 10 -12.67 2.35 2.06
N LEU A 11 -13.63 1.54 2.48
CA LEU A 11 -13.48 0.61 3.60
C LEU A 11 -12.47 -0.50 3.30
N LEU A 12 -12.50 -1.06 2.08
CA LEU A 12 -11.52 -2.05 1.62
C LEU A 12 -10.11 -1.47 1.61
N PHE A 13 -9.94 -0.25 1.08
CA PHE A 13 -8.64 0.44 1.11
C PHE A 13 -8.18 0.75 2.54
N LEU A 14 -9.10 1.10 3.45
CA LEU A 14 -8.78 1.35 4.85
C LEU A 14 -8.28 0.08 5.54
N GLY A 15 -9.00 -1.03 5.40
CA GLY A 15 -8.61 -2.32 5.96
C GLY A 15 -7.26 -2.79 5.43
N TYR A 16 -7.04 -2.65 4.12
CA TYR A 16 -5.76 -2.98 3.49
C TYR A 16 -4.60 -2.10 3.99
N GLY A 17 -4.83 -0.79 4.10
CA GLY A 17 -3.85 0.16 4.63
C GLY A 17 -3.48 -0.15 6.08
N LEU A 18 -4.46 -0.46 6.92
CA LEU A 18 -4.28 -0.84 8.33
C LEU A 18 -3.48 -2.13 8.48
N ILE A 19 -3.78 -3.18 7.71
CA ILE A 19 -3.00 -4.42 7.71
C ILE A 19 -1.55 -4.11 7.33
N ARG A 20 -1.36 -3.31 6.28
CA ARG A 20 -0.02 -2.98 5.77
C ARG A 20 0.78 -2.11 6.75
N LEU A 21 0.12 -1.19 7.45
CA LEU A 21 0.72 -0.40 8.53
C LEU A 21 1.05 -1.27 9.74
N GLY A 22 0.13 -2.14 10.16
CA GLY A 22 0.32 -3.04 11.29
C GLY A 22 1.45 -4.04 11.06
N VAL A 23 1.42 -4.76 9.94
CA VAL A 23 2.47 -5.72 9.57
C VAL A 23 3.80 -5.01 9.35
N GLY A 24 3.81 -3.90 8.60
CA GLY A 24 5.03 -3.12 8.37
C GLY A 24 5.61 -2.55 9.67
N GLY A 25 4.78 -2.02 10.56
CA GLY A 25 5.17 -1.48 11.85
C GLY A 25 5.70 -2.55 12.80
N ALA A 26 5.03 -3.72 12.87
CA ALA A 26 5.46 -4.84 13.69
C ALA A 26 6.81 -5.41 13.22
N LEU A 27 6.97 -5.63 11.92
CA LEU A 27 8.24 -6.10 11.34
C LEU A 27 9.38 -5.10 11.59
N LEU A 28 9.09 -3.80 11.54
CA LEU A 28 10.06 -2.74 11.83
C LEU A 28 10.42 -2.73 13.31
N GLY A 29 9.42 -2.79 14.19
CA GLY A 29 9.57 -2.91 15.63
C GLY A 29 10.46 -4.08 16.02
N GLN A 30 10.29 -5.22 15.34
CA GLN A 30 11.17 -6.36 15.54
C GLN A 30 12.59 -6.09 15.05
N LYS A 31 12.74 -5.46 13.89
CA LYS A 31 14.07 -5.19 13.33
C LYS A 31 14.90 -4.22 14.19
N ILE A 32 14.25 -3.28 14.87
CA ILE A 32 14.91 -2.33 15.80
C ILE A 32 15.03 -2.88 17.24
N GLY A 33 14.57 -4.10 17.50
CA GLY A 33 14.62 -4.73 18.82
C GLY A 33 13.58 -4.21 19.82
N LEU A 34 12.53 -3.52 19.35
CA LEU A 34 11.45 -3.01 20.22
C LEU A 34 10.49 -4.12 20.67
N ILE A 35 10.30 -5.13 19.83
CA ILE A 35 9.48 -6.32 20.08
C ILE A 35 10.24 -7.55 19.60
N ASP A 36 10.06 -8.69 20.26
CA ASP A 36 10.70 -9.95 19.84
C ASP A 36 9.64 -11.03 19.72
N PHE A 37 9.17 -11.26 18.49
CA PHE A 37 8.21 -12.32 18.20
C PHE A 37 8.82 -13.31 17.21
N GLN A 38 8.79 -14.59 17.59
CA GLN A 38 9.26 -15.67 16.73
C GLN A 38 8.52 -15.70 15.38
N ALA A 39 7.22 -15.37 15.37
CA ALA A 39 6.39 -15.32 14.17
C ALA A 39 6.84 -14.32 13.10
N PHE A 40 7.63 -13.30 13.44
CA PHE A 40 8.11 -12.30 12.48
C PHE A 40 9.54 -12.59 11.97
N HIS A 41 10.23 -13.59 12.53
CA HIS A 41 11.57 -13.99 12.06
C HIS A 41 11.53 -14.55 10.63
N GLU A 42 10.56 -15.41 10.35
CA GLU A 42 10.37 -16.02 9.04
C GLU A 42 10.02 -14.95 7.97
N PRO A 43 9.04 -14.04 8.18
CA PRO A 43 8.80 -12.93 7.27
C PRO A 43 10.01 -12.01 7.04
N ILE A 44 10.77 -11.68 8.09
CA ILE A 44 11.98 -10.84 7.96
C ILE A 44 13.04 -11.54 7.11
N THR A 45 13.23 -12.85 7.31
CA THR A 45 14.18 -13.67 6.56
C THR A 45 13.74 -13.82 5.11
N GLU A 46 12.46 -14.05 4.84
CA GLU A 46 11.91 -14.13 3.50
C GLU A 46 12.07 -12.80 2.74
N ILE A 47 11.81 -11.66 3.41
CA ILE A 47 12.07 -10.33 2.84
C ILE A 47 13.56 -10.15 2.55
N GLY A 48 14.45 -10.58 3.46
CA GLY A 48 15.90 -10.58 3.24
C GLY A 48 16.30 -11.36 2.00
N ASN A 49 15.85 -12.61 1.88
CA ASN A 49 16.10 -13.48 0.74
C ASN A 49 15.56 -12.88 -0.57
N PHE A 50 14.37 -12.26 -0.54
CA PHE A 50 13.81 -11.55 -1.69
C PHE A 50 14.68 -10.37 -2.12
N LEU A 51 15.16 -9.56 -1.16
CA LEU A 51 16.04 -8.42 -1.44
C LEU A 51 17.39 -8.87 -1.98
N GLU A 52 17.99 -9.93 -1.42
CA GLU A 52 19.26 -10.48 -1.92
C GLU A 52 19.11 -11.04 -3.34
N ARG A 53 18.05 -11.82 -3.59
CA ARG A 53 17.77 -12.37 -4.92
C ARG A 53 17.49 -11.27 -5.94
N SER A 54 16.92 -10.16 -5.50
CA SER A 54 16.61 -9.00 -6.34
C SER A 54 17.75 -7.98 -6.37
N ARG A 55 18.86 -8.20 -5.67
CA ARG A 55 19.95 -7.23 -5.52
C ARG A 55 20.56 -6.79 -6.85
N ASN A 56 20.67 -7.71 -7.81
CA ASN A 56 21.17 -7.42 -9.17
C ASN A 56 20.11 -6.79 -10.10
N LYS A 57 18.84 -6.72 -9.68
CA LYS A 57 17.73 -6.11 -10.45
C LYS A 57 17.21 -4.82 -9.82
N GLN A 58 17.68 -4.48 -8.62
CA GLN A 58 17.29 -3.27 -7.90
C GLN A 58 17.93 -2.04 -8.56
N VAL A 59 17.11 -1.04 -8.87
CA VAL A 59 17.60 0.27 -9.32
C VAL A 59 18.26 1.02 -8.16
N VAL A 60 17.67 0.91 -6.96
CA VAL A 60 18.19 1.47 -5.71
C VAL A 60 18.28 0.36 -4.67
N PRO A 61 19.47 0.08 -4.10
CA PRO A 61 19.64 -0.95 -3.10
C PRO A 61 18.89 -0.56 -1.82
N VAL A 62 17.91 -1.38 -1.43
CA VAL A 62 17.10 -1.16 -0.23
C VAL A 62 17.42 -2.23 0.80
N SER A 63 17.62 -1.82 2.06
CA SER A 63 17.74 -2.76 3.18
C SER A 63 16.37 -3.33 3.58
N VAL A 64 16.35 -4.44 4.33
CA VAL A 64 15.12 -5.02 4.89
C VAL A 64 14.35 -3.97 5.69
N ALA A 65 15.05 -3.21 6.54
CA ALA A 65 14.46 -2.11 7.29
C ALA A 65 13.85 -1.06 6.36
N GLY A 66 14.59 -0.59 5.35
CA GLY A 66 14.07 0.40 4.40
C GLY A 66 12.85 -0.07 3.61
N TYR A 67 12.83 -1.33 3.18
CA TYR A 67 11.69 -1.94 2.49
C TYR A 67 10.46 -2.03 3.40
N VAL A 68 10.64 -2.50 4.65
CA VAL A 68 9.56 -2.61 5.63
C VAL A 68 9.04 -1.24 6.06
N SER A 69 9.92 -0.25 6.28
CA SER A 69 9.54 1.14 6.55
C SER A 69 8.74 1.74 5.39
N TYR A 70 9.15 1.46 4.16
CA TYR A 70 8.44 1.94 2.97
C TYR A 70 7.05 1.31 2.84
N ILE A 71 6.92 0.01 3.15
CA ILE A 71 5.61 -0.67 3.23
C ILE A 71 4.72 -0.04 4.29
N ALA A 72 5.24 0.20 5.50
CA ALA A 72 4.51 0.83 6.58
C ALA A 72 4.04 2.25 6.19
N LEU A 73 4.93 3.04 5.57
CA LEU A 73 4.62 4.38 5.07
C LEU A 73 3.54 4.34 3.99
N MET A 74 3.61 3.40 3.04
CA MET A 74 2.55 3.20 2.06
C MET A 74 1.22 2.82 2.72
N GLY A 75 1.24 1.96 3.74
CA GLY A 75 0.07 1.62 4.53
C GLY A 75 -0.55 2.87 5.17
N LEU A 76 0.28 3.73 5.77
CA LEU A 76 -0.14 4.99 6.37
C LEU A 76 -0.75 5.95 5.36
N VAL A 77 -0.09 6.17 4.22
CA VAL A 77 -0.59 7.02 3.12
C VAL A 77 -1.94 6.51 2.63
N LEU A 78 -2.10 5.19 2.48
CA LEU A 78 -3.36 4.59 2.05
C LEU A 78 -4.45 4.74 3.12
N SER A 79 -4.15 4.48 4.39
CA SER A 79 -5.10 4.62 5.49
C SER A 79 -5.59 6.06 5.63
N VAL A 80 -4.69 7.04 5.56
CA VAL A 80 -5.04 8.47 5.58
C VAL A 80 -5.88 8.85 4.37
N GLY A 81 -5.54 8.32 3.18
CA GLY A 81 -6.32 8.51 1.96
C GLY A 81 -7.72 7.92 2.02
N ALA A 82 -7.84 6.71 2.57
CA ALA A 82 -9.12 6.01 2.76
C ALA A 82 -10.00 6.70 3.81
N LEU A 83 -9.43 7.17 4.93
CA LEU A 83 -10.12 8.01 5.91
C LEU A 83 -10.60 9.33 5.30
N GLY A 84 -9.76 9.98 4.50
CA GLY A 84 -10.14 11.17 3.74
C GLY A 84 -11.28 10.91 2.75
N ALA A 85 -11.24 9.76 2.08
CA ALA A 85 -12.29 9.32 1.16
C ALA A 85 -13.62 9.06 1.91
N LEU A 86 -13.59 8.35 3.03
CA LEU A 86 -14.77 8.11 3.89
C LEU A 86 -15.40 9.42 4.39
N ARG A 87 -14.58 10.44 4.67
CA ARG A 87 -15.06 11.76 5.11
C ARG A 87 -15.42 12.70 3.94
N HIS A 88 -15.53 12.16 2.72
CA HIS A 88 -15.83 12.90 1.49
C HIS A 88 -14.90 14.09 1.21
N ARG A 89 -13.67 14.06 1.74
CA ARG A 89 -12.69 15.13 1.57
C ARG A 89 -11.93 14.96 0.26
N SER A 90 -11.71 16.06 -0.45
CA SER A 90 -10.98 16.09 -1.73
C SER A 90 -9.53 15.60 -1.65
N PHE A 91 -8.92 15.60 -0.47
CA PHE A 91 -7.57 15.07 -0.27
C PHE A 91 -7.50 13.55 -0.28
N GLY A 92 -8.58 12.82 0.04
CA GLY A 92 -8.54 11.36 0.15
C GLY A 92 -8.06 10.68 -1.13
N LEU A 93 -8.55 11.14 -2.28
CA LEU A 93 -8.13 10.65 -3.60
C LEU A 93 -6.70 11.05 -3.96
N LYS A 94 -6.20 12.20 -3.49
CA LYS A 94 -4.80 12.60 -3.71
C LYS A 94 -3.85 11.63 -2.99
N PHE A 95 -4.20 11.23 -1.77
CA PHE A 95 -3.43 10.27 -0.99
C PHE A 95 -3.51 8.84 -1.55
N ILE A 96 -4.68 8.38 -2.01
CA ILE A 96 -4.79 7.08 -2.70
C ILE A 96 -3.98 7.09 -4.01
N GLY A 97 -3.99 8.19 -4.74
CA GLY A 97 -3.13 8.38 -5.93
C GLY A 97 -1.64 8.35 -5.58
N ALA A 98 -1.23 9.04 -4.50
CA ALA A 98 0.14 9.01 -4.01
C ALA A 98 0.58 7.60 -3.60
N PHE A 99 -0.31 6.83 -2.94
CA PHE A 99 -0.08 5.42 -2.64
C PHE A 99 0.19 4.60 -3.92
N LEU A 100 -0.62 4.78 -4.96
CA LEU A 100 -0.42 4.12 -6.24
C LEU A 100 0.94 4.46 -6.86
N LEU A 101 1.34 5.72 -6.77
CA LEU A 101 2.62 6.20 -7.28
C LEU A 101 3.80 5.61 -6.49
N MET A 102 3.70 5.55 -5.16
CA MET A 102 4.67 4.87 -4.30
C MET A 102 4.78 3.38 -4.64
N TYR A 103 3.65 2.73 -4.94
CA TYR A 103 3.64 1.33 -5.34
C TYR A 103 4.25 1.11 -6.73
N ALA A 104 4.00 2.02 -7.67
CA ALA A 104 4.63 2.01 -8.99
C ALA A 104 6.14 2.21 -8.90
N LEU A 105 6.62 3.12 -8.05
CA LEU A 105 8.05 3.30 -7.79
C LEU A 105 8.69 2.03 -7.22
N LEU A 106 8.01 1.33 -6.32
CA LEU A 106 8.48 0.04 -5.81
C LEU A 106 8.57 -1.00 -6.93
N PHE A 107 7.58 -1.02 -7.83
CA PHE A 107 7.56 -1.93 -8.96
C PHE A 107 8.72 -1.67 -9.94
N VAL A 108 8.98 -0.40 -10.27
CA VAL A 108 10.12 0.01 -11.09
C VAL A 108 11.43 -0.33 -10.39
N ASN A 109 11.52 -0.13 -9.08
CA ASN A 109 12.75 -0.41 -8.33
C ASN A 109 13.10 -1.90 -8.35
N PHE A 110 12.14 -2.79 -8.13
CA PHE A 110 12.42 -4.23 -8.06
C PHE A 110 12.40 -4.95 -9.41
N GLN A 111 11.86 -4.34 -10.47
CA GLN A 111 11.72 -4.91 -11.82
C GLN A 111 11.14 -6.35 -11.85
N THR A 112 10.42 -6.75 -10.80
CA THR A 112 9.85 -8.09 -10.65
C THR A 112 8.40 -8.08 -11.13
N ILE A 113 8.15 -8.64 -12.31
CA ILE A 113 6.80 -9.09 -12.71
C ILE A 113 6.50 -10.36 -11.90
N ASN A 114 5.80 -10.20 -10.78
CA ASN A 114 5.39 -11.29 -9.88
C ASN A 114 3.93 -11.01 -9.42
N PRO A 115 3.24 -11.90 -8.67
CA PRO A 115 1.84 -11.73 -8.24
C PRO A 115 1.48 -10.36 -7.60
N LYS A 116 2.49 -9.63 -7.10
CA LYS A 116 2.37 -8.23 -6.64
C LYS A 116 1.89 -7.27 -7.74
N ALA A 117 2.18 -7.53 -9.01
CA ALA A 117 1.67 -6.78 -10.18
C ALA A 117 0.15 -6.93 -10.34
N ILE A 118 -0.40 -8.13 -10.06
CA ILE A 118 -1.84 -8.38 -10.08
C ILE A 118 -2.50 -7.54 -8.98
N HIS A 119 -1.87 -7.47 -7.80
CA HIS A 119 -2.34 -6.63 -6.69
C HIS A 119 -2.33 -5.13 -7.03
N LEU A 120 -1.30 -4.66 -7.75
CA LEU A 120 -1.25 -3.30 -8.30
C LEU A 120 -2.38 -3.06 -9.31
N ALA A 121 -2.59 -3.99 -10.23
CA ALA A 121 -3.64 -3.90 -11.23
C ALA A 121 -5.03 -3.83 -10.56
N VAL A 122 -5.29 -4.65 -9.55
CA VAL A 122 -6.53 -4.60 -8.76
C VAL A 122 -6.67 -3.26 -8.04
N CYS A 123 -5.62 -2.76 -7.38
CA CYS A 123 -5.64 -1.44 -6.74
C CYS A 123 -5.89 -0.30 -7.74
N ALA A 124 -5.30 -0.39 -8.93
CA ALA A 124 -5.49 0.58 -10.00
C ALA A 124 -6.91 0.56 -10.56
N VAL A 125 -7.49 -0.64 -10.77
CA VAL A 125 -8.88 -0.81 -11.20
C VAL A 125 -9.85 -0.26 -10.14
N LEU A 126 -9.62 -0.57 -8.85
CA LEU A 126 -10.44 -0.04 -7.75
C LEU A 126 -10.31 1.48 -7.63
N PHE A 127 -9.11 2.03 -7.80
CA PHE A 127 -8.91 3.48 -7.83
C PHE A 127 -9.62 4.13 -9.03
N GLY A 128 -9.51 3.55 -10.22
CA GLY A 128 -10.24 3.98 -11.41
C GLY A 128 -11.76 3.96 -11.20
N ALA A 129 -12.28 2.88 -10.61
CA ALA A 129 -13.70 2.76 -10.24
C ALA A 129 -14.11 3.83 -9.21
N SER A 130 -13.24 4.17 -8.25
CA SER A 130 -13.47 5.24 -7.27
C SER A 130 -13.52 6.63 -7.92
N LEU A 131 -12.69 6.88 -8.94
CA LEU A 131 -12.71 8.11 -9.72
C LEU A 131 -13.97 8.19 -10.59
N TRP A 132 -14.38 7.09 -11.22
CA TRP A 132 -15.57 7.03 -12.06
C TRP A 132 -16.87 7.22 -11.26
N THR A 133 -16.94 6.64 -10.05
CA THR A 133 -18.05 6.87 -9.13
C THR A 133 -18.11 8.30 -8.61
N ARG A 134 -16.96 8.92 -8.30
CA ARG A 134 -16.90 10.35 -7.95
C ARG A 134 -17.33 11.26 -9.10
N LYS A 135 -16.89 11.00 -10.35
CA LYS A 135 -17.29 11.77 -11.53
C LYS A 135 -18.82 11.75 -11.74
N GLY A 136 -19.45 10.59 -11.56
CA GLY A 136 -20.91 10.51 -11.65
C GLY A 136 -21.69 11.00 -10.42
N LEU A 137 -21.02 11.32 -9.31
CA LEU A 137 -21.61 12.05 -8.18
C LEU A 137 -21.44 13.58 -8.36
N GLY A 138 -20.36 14.01 -9.04
CA GLY A 138 -20.12 15.41 -9.38
C GLY A 138 -20.95 15.96 -10.55
N ASN A 139 -21.48 15.09 -11.41
CA ASN A 139 -22.44 15.47 -12.46
C ASN A 139 -23.91 15.44 -11.98
N ALA A 140 -24.15 15.16 -10.71
CA ALA A 140 -25.48 15.11 -10.09
C ALA A 140 -25.68 16.22 -9.04
N VAL A 141 -24.82 17.24 -9.06
CA VAL A 141 -24.93 18.48 -8.29
C VAL A 141 -24.86 19.63 -9.28
#